data_AF-A0A7U3Q387-F1
#
_entry.id   AF-A0A7U3Q387-F1
#
_cell.length_a   1.000
_cell.length_b   1.000
_cell.length_c   1.000
_cell.angle_alpha   90.00
_cell.angle_beta   90.00
_cell.angle_gamma   90.00
#
_symmetry.space_group_name_H-M   'P 1'
#
loop_
_entity.id
_entity.type
_entity.pdbx_description
1 polymer ?
#
loop_
_entity_poly.entity_id
_entity_poly.type
_entity_poly.pdbx_seq_one_letter_code
_entity_poly.pdbx_strand_id
1 'polypeptide(L)'
;MSFLGNIIWIIFGGLFIFFEYIIGGLILCLTIVGIPFGIQCFKFAIVGLAPFGVKITDTSSNTGCLSTIMNLIWIFCGGFWIALTHLFFGILLCVTIVGIPFGRQHFKLMNLAFTPFGKSIS
;
A
#
# COMPACT_ATOMS: atom_id res chain seq x y z
N MET A 1 5.32 -8.20 18.49
CA MET A 1 5.98 -8.98 17.40
C MET A 1 6.16 -8.20 16.10
N SER A 2 5.93 -6.88 16.08
CA SER A 2 6.08 -6.06 14.86
C SER A 2 7.54 -5.79 14.47
N PHE A 3 8.43 -5.59 15.44
CA PHE A 3 9.81 -5.20 15.18
C PHE A 3 10.61 -6.25 14.39
N LEU A 4 10.65 -7.50 14.88
CA LEU A 4 11.38 -8.58 14.20
C LEU A 4 10.80 -8.91 12.81
N GLY A 5 9.46 -8.90 12.70
CA GLY A 5 8.79 -9.09 11.41
C GLY A 5 9.12 -7.99 10.41
N ASN A 6 9.16 -6.72 10.85
CA ASN A 6 9.55 -5.59 10.01
C ASN A 6 11.02 -5.67 9.57
N ILE A 7 11.95 -6.11 10.43
CA ILE A 7 13.36 -6.30 10.03
C ILE A 7 13.47 -7.31 8.89
N ILE A 8 12.85 -8.48 9.05
CA ILE A 8 12.89 -9.52 8.01
C ILE A 8 12.21 -9.00 6.73
N TRP A 9 11.05 -8.36 6.87
CA TRP A 9 10.32 -7.78 5.76
C TRP A 9 11.14 -6.78 4.95
N ILE A 10 11.81 -5.83 5.61
CA ILE A 10 12.64 -4.80 4.95
C ILE A 10 13.68 -5.46 4.03
N ILE A 11 14.29 -6.56 4.47
CA ILE A 11 15.32 -7.28 3.71
C ILE A 11 14.71 -8.06 2.53
N PHE A 12 13.56 -8.71 2.72
CA PHE A 12 12.98 -9.62 1.72
C PHE A 12 12.07 -8.94 0.68
N GLY A 13 11.59 -7.72 0.93
CA GLY A 13 10.72 -7.03 -0.04
C GLY A 13 10.20 -5.65 0.37
N GLY A 14 10.29 -5.28 1.64
CA GLY A 14 9.80 -4.00 2.14
C GLY A 14 10.47 -2.78 1.51
N LEU A 15 11.78 -2.86 1.24
CA LEU A 15 12.49 -1.79 0.51
C LEU A 15 12.01 -1.66 -0.93
N PHE A 16 11.74 -2.78 -1.61
CA PHE A 16 11.26 -2.77 -2.98
C PHE A 16 9.91 -2.06 -3.07
N ILE A 17 8.98 -2.44 -2.19
CA ILE A 17 7.65 -1.81 -2.08
C ILE A 17 7.78 -0.31 -1.71
N PHE A 18 8.65 0.04 -0.77
CA PHE A 18 8.89 1.43 -0.39
C PHE A 18 9.31 2.29 -1.59
N PHE A 19 10.26 1.81 -2.39
CA PHE A 19 10.71 2.52 -3.59
C PHE A 19 9.63 2.56 -4.67
N GLU A 20 8.86 1.50 -4.87
CA GLU A 20 7.72 1.48 -5.79
C GLU A 20 6.72 2.61 -5.46
N TYR A 21 6.34 2.75 -4.19
CA TYR A 21 5.44 3.83 -3.75
C TYR A 21 6.08 5.22 -3.87
N ILE A 22 7.37 5.39 -3.56
CA ILE A 22 8.04 6.70 -3.71
C ILE A 22 8.12 7.09 -5.19
N ILE A 23 8.57 6.20 -6.05
CA ILE A 23 8.74 6.48 -7.48
C ILE A 23 7.38 6.74 -8.11
N GLY A 24 6.38 5.88 -7.84
CA GLY A 24 5.01 6.09 -8.29
C GLY A 24 4.43 7.42 -7.80
N GLY A 25 4.67 7.76 -6.54
CA GLY A 25 4.24 9.03 -5.94
C GLY A 25 4.87 10.24 -6.61
N LEU A 26 6.18 10.21 -6.89
CA LEU A 26 6.89 11.27 -7.62
C LEU A 26 6.35 11.43 -9.03
N ILE A 27 6.09 10.34 -9.76
CA ILE A 27 5.52 10.37 -11.11
C ILE A 27 4.14 11.03 -11.10
N LEU A 28 3.27 10.64 -10.15
CA LEU A 28 1.94 11.27 -10.00
C LEU A 28 2.06 12.77 -9.70
N CYS A 29 3.00 13.16 -8.85
CA CYS A 29 3.24 14.57 -8.52
C CYS A 29 3.75 15.43 -9.69
N LEU A 30 4.20 14.84 -10.81
CA LEU A 30 4.54 15.60 -12.02
C LEU A 30 3.33 16.27 -12.66
N THR A 31 2.12 15.79 -12.36
CA THR A 31 0.87 16.37 -12.86
C THR A 31 0.10 17.04 -11.74
N ILE A 32 -0.50 18.21 -12.00
CA ILE A 32 -1.30 18.93 -10.99
C ILE A 32 -2.44 18.05 -10.45
N VAL A 33 -3.07 17.26 -11.32
CA VAL A 33 -4.15 16.33 -10.97
C VAL A 33 -3.66 15.15 -10.13
N GLY A 34 -2.41 14.71 -10.33
CA GLY A 34 -1.82 13.55 -9.66
C GLY A 34 -1.25 13.85 -8.27
N ILE A 35 -0.94 15.11 -7.94
CA ILE A 35 -0.41 15.53 -6.62
C ILE A 35 -1.15 14.91 -5.42
N PRO A 36 -2.50 14.98 -5.31
CA PRO A 36 -3.19 14.39 -4.16
C PRO A 36 -2.97 12.87 -4.03
N PHE A 37 -2.85 12.17 -5.17
CA PHE A 37 -2.58 10.73 -5.21
C PHE A 37 -1.11 10.43 -4.88
N GLY A 38 -0.18 11.25 -5.35
CA GLY A 38 1.25 11.12 -5.03
C GLY A 38 1.53 11.30 -3.54
N ILE A 39 0.88 12.27 -2.88
CA ILE A 39 0.95 12.45 -1.43
C ILE A 39 0.48 11.18 -0.70
N GLN A 40 -0.58 10.53 -1.20
CA GLN A 40 -1.08 9.31 -0.61
C GLN A 40 -0.10 8.14 -0.80
N CYS A 41 0.59 8.06 -1.94
CA CYS A 41 1.66 7.08 -2.17
C CYS A 41 2.80 7.24 -1.16
N PHE A 42 3.23 8.47 -0.87
CA PHE A 42 4.31 8.70 0.11
C PHE A 42 3.93 8.24 1.52
N LYS A 43 2.66 8.40 1.93
CA LYS A 43 2.17 7.84 3.20
C LYS A 43 2.23 6.32 3.21
N PHE A 44 1.85 5.68 2.11
CA PHE A 44 1.92 4.22 2.00
C PHE A 44 3.32 3.68 1.81
N ALA A 45 4.27 4.46 1.30
CA ALA A 45 5.67 4.05 1.28
C ALA A 45 6.12 3.68 2.70
N ILE A 46 5.84 4.54 3.68
CA ILE A 46 6.19 4.29 5.09
C ILE A 46 5.50 3.04 5.63
N VAL A 47 4.21 2.86 5.34
CA VAL A 47 3.45 1.66 5.75
C VAL A 47 3.96 0.40 5.05
N GLY A 48 4.36 0.51 3.79
CA GLY A 48 4.94 -0.55 2.98
C GLY A 48 6.34 -0.94 3.43
N LEU A 49 7.10 -0.01 4.03
CA LEU A 49 8.40 -0.30 4.63
C LEU A 49 8.27 -1.13 5.92
N ALA A 50 7.26 -0.86 6.74
CA ALA A 50 7.05 -1.51 8.03
C ALA A 50 5.56 -1.81 8.30
N PRO A 51 4.98 -2.85 7.66
CA PRO A 51 3.54 -3.11 7.73
C PRO A 51 3.10 -3.84 9.01
N PHE A 52 4.03 -4.49 9.72
CA PHE A 52 3.69 -5.23 10.92
C PHE A 52 3.42 -4.27 12.09
N GLY A 53 2.30 -4.48 12.77
CA GLY A 53 1.84 -3.62 13.86
C GLY A 53 0.91 -2.48 13.43
N VAL A 54 0.91 -2.13 12.14
CA VAL A 54 -0.01 -1.12 11.59
C VAL A 54 -1.43 -1.66 11.53
N LYS A 55 -2.44 -0.90 11.94
CA LYS A 55 -3.85 -1.19 11.71
C LYS A 55 -4.42 -0.22 10.68
N ILE A 56 -5.16 -0.76 9.73
CA ILE A 56 -5.86 0.00 8.69
C ILE A 56 -7.34 -0.12 9.02
N THR A 57 -7.97 1.00 9.36
CA THR A 57 -9.39 1.07 9.69
C THR A 57 -10.11 1.98 8.72
N ASP A 58 -11.40 1.71 8.49
CA ASP A 58 -12.24 2.62 7.74
C ASP A 58 -12.54 3.87 8.56
N THR A 59 -12.35 5.03 7.96
CA THR A 59 -12.66 6.30 8.58
C THR A 59 -14.16 6.58 8.39
N SER A 60 -14.94 6.52 9.47
CA SER A 60 -16.39 6.79 9.46
C SER A 60 -16.78 8.26 9.23
N SER A 61 -15.83 9.14 8.88
CA SER A 61 -16.12 10.55 8.63
C SER A 61 -16.73 10.73 7.23
N ASN A 62 -17.64 11.71 7.11
CA ASN A 62 -18.54 12.05 5.99
C ASN A 62 -17.91 12.29 4.59
N THR A 63 -16.76 11.70 4.28
CA THR A 63 -16.02 11.84 3.01
C THR A 63 -16.48 10.88 1.91
N GLY A 64 -17.51 10.05 2.15
CA GLY A 64 -17.86 8.89 1.32
C GLY A 64 -18.00 9.14 -0.19
N CYS A 65 -18.57 10.28 -0.60
CA CYS A 65 -18.68 10.61 -2.02
C CYS A 65 -17.30 10.97 -2.64
N LEU A 66 -16.52 11.82 -1.95
CA LEU A 66 -15.20 12.23 -2.42
C LEU A 66 -14.20 11.08 -2.43
N SER A 67 -14.19 10.24 -1.39
CA SER A 67 -13.29 9.07 -1.31
C SER A 67 -13.61 8.05 -2.40
N THR A 68 -14.88 7.83 -2.72
CA THR A 68 -15.30 6.93 -3.80
C THR A 68 -14.82 7.44 -5.16
N ILE A 69 -15.01 8.74 -5.45
CA ILE A 69 -14.54 9.35 -6.71
C ILE A 69 -13.02 9.26 -6.82
N MET A 70 -12.29 9.58 -5.75
CA MET A 70 -10.83 9.51 -5.73
C MET A 70 -10.33 8.07 -5.89
N ASN A 71 -10.94 7.09 -5.21
CA ASN A 71 -10.61 5.67 -5.38
C ASN A 71 -10.88 5.20 -6.83
N LEU A 72 -11.94 5.68 -7.48
CA LEU A 72 -12.24 5.35 -8.87
C LEU A 72 -11.16 5.87 -9.82
N ILE A 73 -10.75 7.13 -9.69
CA ILE A 73 -9.66 7.71 -10.49
C ILE A 73 -8.35 6.96 -10.21
N TRP A 74 -8.08 6.70 -8.93
CA TRP A 74 -6.86 6.06 -8.47
C TRP A 74 -6.62 4.67 -9.05
N ILE A 75 -7.68 3.85 -9.16
CA ILE A 75 -7.58 2.49 -9.73
C ILE A 75 -6.95 2.53 -11.13
N PHE A 76 -7.30 3.52 -11.95
CA PHE A 76 -6.74 3.68 -13.30
C PHE A 76 -5.36 4.32 -13.31
N CYS A 77 -5.05 5.24 -12.37
CA CYS A 77 -3.77 5.93 -12.33
C CYS A 77 -2.62 5.04 -11.83
N GLY A 78 -2.84 4.25 -10.78
CA GLY A 78 -1.75 3.52 -10.13
C GLY A 78 -2.18 2.42 -9.17
N GLY A 79 -3.41 2.48 -8.65
CA GLY A 79 -3.92 1.51 -7.68
C GLY A 79 -3.92 0.08 -8.19
N PHE A 80 -4.36 -0.14 -9.43
CA PHE A 80 -4.38 -1.47 -10.03
C PHE A 80 -2.98 -2.07 -10.19
N TRP A 81 -2.02 -1.27 -10.66
CA TRP A 81 -0.64 -1.72 -10.88
C TRP A 81 0.05 -2.09 -9.58
N ILE A 82 -0.04 -1.23 -8.57
CA ILE A 82 0.56 -1.47 -7.25
C ILE A 82 -0.11 -2.67 -6.56
N ALA A 83 -1.44 -2.80 -6.68
CA ALA A 83 -2.15 -3.97 -6.17
C ALA A 83 -1.67 -5.27 -6.84
N LEU A 84 -1.37 -5.25 -8.14
CA LEU A 84 -0.83 -6.41 -8.85
C LEU A 84 0.56 -6.79 -8.34
N THR A 85 1.43 -5.81 -8.06
CA THR A 85 2.74 -6.07 -7.44
C THR A 85 2.56 -6.77 -6.09
N HIS A 86 1.67 -6.28 -5.24
CA HIS A 86 1.35 -6.93 -3.97
C HIS A 86 0.75 -8.33 -4.15
N LEU A 87 -0.14 -8.53 -5.13
CA LEU A 87 -0.70 -9.85 -5.43
C LEU A 87 0.40 -10.84 -5.81
N PHE A 88 1.31 -10.45 -6.71
CA PHE A 88 2.41 -11.28 -7.17
C PHE A 88 3.33 -11.70 -6.02
N PHE A 89 3.85 -10.75 -5.24
CA PHE A 89 4.71 -11.07 -4.10
C PHE A 89 3.96 -11.82 -2.99
N GLY A 90 2.68 -11.51 -2.78
CA GLY A 90 1.82 -12.20 -1.83
C GLY A 90 1.72 -13.69 -2.15
N ILE A 91 1.41 -14.02 -3.41
CA ILE A 91 1.34 -15.41 -3.87
C ILE A 91 2.71 -16.09 -3.79
N LEU A 92 3.76 -15.42 -4.29
CA LEU A 92 5.13 -15.93 -4.29
C LEU A 92 5.59 -16.35 -2.89
N LEU A 93 5.38 -15.49 -1.89
CA LEU A 93 5.76 -15.76 -0.50
C LEU A 93 4.88 -16.85 0.13
N CYS A 94 3.60 -16.91 -0.22
CA CYS A 94 2.68 -17.94 0.25
C CYS A 94 3.00 -19.36 -0.26
N VAL A 95 3.87 -19.52 -1.27
CA VAL A 95 4.36 -20.85 -1.72
C VAL A 95 5.12 -21.58 -0.60
N THR A 96 5.74 -20.84 0.33
CA THR A 96 6.51 -21.42 1.45
C THR A 96 5.79 -21.22 2.77
N ILE A 97 5.85 -22.22 3.66
CA ILE A 97 5.23 -22.15 5.00
C ILE A 97 5.77 -20.94 5.79
N VAL A 98 7.08 -20.66 5.66
CA VAL A 98 7.76 -19.54 6.34
C VAL A 98 7.34 -18.18 5.76
N GLY A 99 6.99 -18.12 4.46
CA GLY A 99 6.62 -16.89 3.76
C GLY A 99 5.16 -16.47 3.95
N ILE A 100 4.26 -17.38 4.35
CA ILE A 100 2.84 -17.10 4.63
C ILE A 100 2.61 -15.82 5.47
N PRO A 101 3.27 -15.59 6.63
CA PRO A 101 3.05 -14.38 7.41
C PRO A 101 3.39 -13.08 6.65
N PHE A 102 4.37 -13.11 5.75
CA PHE A 102 4.75 -11.98 4.90
C PHE A 102 3.81 -11.81 3.71
N GLY A 103 3.40 -12.91 3.07
CA GLY A 103 2.38 -12.88 2.02
C GLY A 103 1.06 -12.26 2.50
N ARG A 104 0.66 -12.55 3.75
CA ARG A 104 -0.50 -11.88 4.39
C ARG A 104 -0.34 -10.36 4.52
N GLN A 105 0.88 -9.84 4.73
CA GLN A 105 1.11 -8.39 4.72
C GLN A 105 0.97 -7.82 3.31
N HIS A 106 1.47 -8.51 2.28
CA HIS A 106 1.23 -8.07 0.90
C HIS A 106 -0.27 -8.00 0.57
N PHE A 107 -1.08 -8.99 0.93
CA PHE A 107 -2.52 -8.94 0.69
C PHE A 107 -3.24 -7.83 1.50
N LYS A 108 -2.76 -7.53 2.70
CA LYS A 108 -3.25 -6.40 3.50
C LYS A 108 -2.94 -5.06 2.82
N LEU A 109 -1.72 -4.89 2.33
CA LEU A 109 -1.29 -3.69 1.59
C LEU A 109 -1.97 -3.60 0.22
N MET A 110 -2.23 -4.73 -0.44
CA MET A 110 -3.01 -4.80 -1.68
C MET A 110 -4.41 -4.21 -1.50
N ASN A 111 -5.10 -4.56 -0.41
CA ASN A 111 -6.43 -4.01 -0.11
C ASN A 111 -6.36 -2.48 0.13
N LEU A 112 -5.32 -2.02 0.82
CA LEU A 112 -5.06 -0.59 0.99
C LEU A 112 -4.77 0.10 -0.35
N ALA A 113 -4.04 -0.55 -1.25
CA ALA A 113 -3.69 -0.03 -2.57
C ALA A 113 -4.93 0.06 -3.49
N PHE A 114 -5.93 -0.81 -3.33
CA PHE A 114 -7.18 -0.72 -4.11
C PHE A 114 -8.04 0.49 -3.71
N THR A 115 -8.22 0.69 -2.40
CA THR A 115 -9.06 1.77 -1.86
C THR A 115 -8.29 2.59 -0.85
N PRO A 116 -7.37 3.46 -1.30
CA PRO A 116 -6.50 4.19 -0.39
C PRO A 116 -7.17 5.34 0.34
N PHE A 117 -8.25 5.90 -0.21
CA PHE A 117 -8.98 7.02 0.38
C PHE A 117 -10.09 6.51 1.30
N GLY A 118 -10.29 7.22 2.42
CA GLY A 118 -11.24 6.83 3.46
C GLY A 118 -10.69 5.83 4.48
N LYS A 119 -9.37 5.58 4.48
CA LYS A 119 -8.69 4.72 5.44
C LYS A 119 -7.90 5.55 6.46
N SER A 120 -7.92 5.13 7.72
CA SER A 120 -7.04 5.61 8.78
C SER A 120 -5.96 4.57 9.08
N ILE A 121 -4.75 5.05 9.35
CA ILE A 121 -3.58 4.24 9.67
C ILE A 121 -3.22 4.55 11.12
N SER A 122 -3.26 3.55 11.99
CA SER A 122 -2.96 3.65 13.43
C SER A 122 -1.98 2.59 13.90
#